data_AF-A0A3P6QH88-F1
#
_entry.id   AF-A0A3P6QH88-F1
#
_cell.length_a   1.000
_cell.length_b   1.000
_cell.length_c   1.000
_cell.angle_alpha   90.00
_cell.angle_beta   90.00
_cell.angle_gamma   90.00
#
_symmetry.space_group_name_H-M   'P 1'
#
loop_
_entity.id
_entity.type
_entity.pdbx_description
1 polymer ?
#
loop_
_entity_poly.entity_id
_entity_poly.type
_entity_poly.pdbx_seq_one_letter_code
_entity_poly.pdbx_strand_id
1 'polypeptide(L)'
;MCAQQQQETSESKAHTAAVDHPPDSAGGLMRVVKVQVCDIPLEFYYMREVRRRLASAFNCGKIAFDVRPSICPVLAATCSPYVYTSLLIPYYAVGLLDWINYSANGYCGRPSTAPARNRHPQRPPLVLEKFEEEALSAYLAFELLWLVEGLHKHAGIIHGDIKPDNFRISGRFP
;
A
#
# COMPACT_ATOMS: atom_id res chain seq x y z
N MET A 1 -57.21 27.28 -27.64
CA MET A 1 -56.29 28.14 -28.42
C MET A 1 -55.04 28.41 -27.59
N CYS A 2 -53.90 28.48 -28.27
CA CYS A 2 -52.49 28.62 -27.84
C CYS A 2 -52.24 29.64 -26.69
N ALA A 3 -51.13 29.66 -25.94
CA ALA A 3 -49.74 29.38 -26.31
C ALA A 3 -48.82 29.12 -25.08
N GLN A 4 -47.63 28.57 -25.34
CA GLN A 4 -46.48 28.37 -24.45
C GLN A 4 -45.62 29.65 -24.29
N GLN A 5 -44.87 29.76 -23.17
CA GLN A 5 -43.50 30.34 -23.01
C GLN A 5 -43.09 30.14 -21.53
N GLN A 6 -42.20 29.21 -21.15
CA GLN A 6 -40.71 29.19 -21.12
C GLN A 6 -40.01 30.17 -20.15
N GLN A 7 -39.22 29.56 -19.22
CA GLN A 7 -38.01 30.03 -18.50
C GLN A 7 -38.18 31.22 -17.52
N GLU A 8 -37.54 31.29 -16.34
CA GLU A 8 -36.20 30.83 -15.95
C GLU A 8 -36.09 30.74 -14.40
N THR A 9 -35.16 29.89 -13.97
CA THR A 9 -34.70 29.57 -12.61
C THR A 9 -34.31 30.76 -11.72
N SER A 10 -34.64 30.68 -10.42
CA SER A 10 -33.99 31.45 -9.36
C SER A 10 -33.63 30.52 -8.20
N GLU A 11 -32.51 29.82 -8.33
CA GLU A 11 -31.91 29.06 -7.23
C GLU A 11 -31.33 30.05 -6.21
N SER A 12 -31.83 29.94 -4.98
CA SER A 12 -31.32 30.61 -3.80
C SER A 12 -29.86 30.20 -3.55
N LYS A 13 -28.93 31.14 -3.74
CA LYS A 13 -27.53 31.01 -3.30
C LYS A 13 -27.48 31.04 -1.77
N ALA A 14 -27.58 29.87 -1.15
CA ALA A 14 -27.10 29.67 0.21
C ALA A 14 -25.56 29.62 0.17
N HIS A 15 -24.93 30.73 0.54
CA HIS A 15 -23.52 30.75 0.92
C HIS A 15 -23.35 29.98 2.23
N THR A 16 -23.16 28.66 2.15
CA THR A 16 -22.58 27.90 3.26
C THR A 16 -21.09 27.77 2.97
N ALA A 17 -20.31 28.63 3.62
CA ALA A 17 -18.87 28.46 3.70
C ALA A 17 -18.61 27.11 4.39
N ALA A 18 -18.29 26.09 3.61
CA ALA A 18 -17.72 24.86 4.12
C ALA A 18 -16.35 25.23 4.68
N VAL A 19 -16.28 25.35 6.01
CA VAL A 19 -15.01 25.41 6.73
C VAL A 19 -14.33 24.07 6.50
N ASP A 20 -13.30 24.07 5.67
CA ASP A 20 -12.36 22.97 5.47
C ASP A 20 -11.71 22.63 6.82
N HIS A 21 -12.27 21.64 7.52
CA HIS A 21 -11.56 20.98 8.60
C HIS A 21 -10.87 19.73 8.04
N PRO A 22 -9.54 19.61 8.19
CA PRO A 22 -8.84 18.37 7.87
C PRO A 22 -9.39 17.24 8.76
N PRO A 23 -9.60 16.02 8.24
CA PRO A 23 -10.18 14.92 9.00
C PRO A 23 -9.12 14.26 9.90
N ASP A 24 -8.48 15.05 10.77
CA ASP A 24 -7.48 14.57 11.73
C ASP A 24 -8.00 14.61 13.18
N SER A 25 -9.30 14.89 13.38
CA SER A 25 -9.92 15.04 14.73
C SER A 25 -10.75 13.83 15.21
N ALA A 26 -10.71 12.71 14.49
CA ALA A 26 -11.10 11.40 15.02
C ALA A 26 -9.97 10.45 14.66
N GLY A 27 -9.28 9.85 15.64
CA GLY A 27 -8.10 9.01 15.46
C GLY A 27 -8.35 7.72 14.66
N GLY A 28 -8.72 7.87 13.40
CA GLY A 28 -9.03 6.79 12.47
C GLY A 28 -7.75 6.18 11.90
N LEU A 29 -7.72 4.85 11.84
CA LEU A 29 -6.63 4.12 11.20
C LEU A 29 -6.93 4.00 9.70
N MET A 30 -6.10 4.61 8.86
CA MET A 30 -6.22 4.47 7.41
C MET A 30 -5.96 3.02 6.98
N ARG A 31 -6.82 2.49 6.10
CA ARG A 31 -6.76 1.12 5.56
C ARG A 31 -6.96 1.13 4.05
N VAL A 32 -6.57 0.04 3.40
CA VAL A 32 -6.79 -0.18 1.97
C VAL A 32 -7.77 -1.32 1.79
N VAL A 33 -8.72 -1.14 0.87
CA VAL A 33 -9.61 -2.21 0.40
C VAL A 33 -9.18 -2.59 -1.02
N LYS A 34 -8.63 -3.80 -1.18
CA LYS A 34 -8.34 -4.36 -2.51
C LYS A 34 -9.59 -5.08 -3.01
N VAL A 35 -10.20 -4.57 -4.08
CA VAL A 35 -11.40 -5.18 -4.70
C VAL A 35 -10.97 -5.95 -5.95
N GLN A 36 -11.43 -7.19 -6.06
CA GLN A 36 -11.20 -8.07 -7.20
C GLN A 36 -12.55 -8.41 -7.84
N VAL A 37 -12.66 -8.21 -9.16
CA VAL A 37 -13.86 -8.53 -9.94
C VAL A 37 -13.87 -10.03 -10.24
N CYS A 38 -14.14 -10.81 -9.21
CA CYS A 38 -14.45 -12.25 -9.21
C CYS A 38 -14.54 -12.73 -7.76
N ASP A 39 -15.30 -13.80 -7.53
CA ASP A 39 -15.43 -14.47 -6.22
C ASP A 39 -14.33 -15.53 -6.00
N ILE A 40 -13.08 -15.21 -6.39
CA ILE A 40 -11.93 -16.08 -6.22
C ILE A 40 -11.06 -15.55 -5.06
N PRO A 41 -11.27 -15.98 -3.80
CA PRO A 41 -10.50 -15.52 -2.64
C PRO A 41 -9.11 -16.16 -2.56
N LEU A 42 -8.46 -16.43 -3.70
CA LEU A 42 -7.18 -17.13 -3.75
C LEU A 42 -6.07 -16.32 -3.09
N GLU A 43 -6.04 -15.00 -3.31
CA GLU A 43 -5.08 -14.12 -2.63
C GLU A 43 -5.28 -14.11 -1.12
N PHE A 44 -6.53 -14.08 -0.64
CA PHE A 44 -6.83 -14.21 0.79
C PHE A 44 -6.27 -15.51 1.37
N TYR A 45 -6.50 -16.63 0.66
CA TYR A 45 -5.97 -17.93 1.06
C TYR A 45 -4.44 -17.90 1.17
N TYR A 46 -3.74 -17.43 0.14
CA TYR A 46 -2.27 -17.37 0.17
C TYR A 46 -1.74 -16.46 1.27
N MET A 47 -2.29 -15.25 1.43
CA MET A 47 -1.86 -14.31 2.47
C MET A 47 -2.02 -14.90 3.87
N ARG A 48 -3.14 -15.59 4.15
CA ARG A 48 -3.39 -16.22 5.44
C ARG A 48 -2.48 -17.44 5.66
N GLU A 49 -2.35 -18.29 4.65
CA GLU A 49 -1.63 -19.55 4.76
C GLU A 49 -0.12 -19.37 4.86
N VAL A 50 0.46 -18.43 4.10
CA VAL A 50 1.88 -18.03 4.23
C VAL A 50 2.19 -17.65 5.68
N ARG A 51 1.42 -16.72 6.24
CA ARG A 51 1.64 -16.20 7.60
C ARG A 51 1.47 -17.29 8.65
N ARG A 52 0.49 -18.19 8.48
CA ARG A 52 0.26 -19.33 9.38
C ARG A 52 1.44 -20.31 9.38
N ARG A 53 1.95 -20.68 8.21
CA ARG A 53 3.09 -21.61 8.09
C ARG A 53 4.38 -21.01 8.65
N LEU A 54 4.64 -19.74 8.38
CA LEU A 54 5.78 -19.01 8.95
C LEU A 54 5.68 -18.89 10.48
N ALA A 55 4.48 -18.62 11.01
CA ALA A 55 4.26 -18.59 12.45
C ALA A 55 4.57 -19.93 13.10
N SER A 56 4.12 -21.03 12.50
CA SER A 56 4.43 -22.38 12.97
C SER A 56 5.93 -22.67 12.89
N ALA A 57 6.58 -22.31 11.78
CA ALA A 57 8.01 -22.54 11.61
C ALA A 57 8.85 -21.74 12.63
N PHE A 58 8.50 -20.47 12.88
CA PHE A 58 9.15 -19.64 13.88
C PHE A 58 8.93 -20.17 15.30
N ASN A 59 7.69 -20.47 15.68
CA ASN A 59 7.36 -20.99 17.01
C ASN A 59 7.99 -22.36 17.30
N CYS A 60 8.26 -23.15 16.26
CA CYS A 60 8.98 -24.43 16.37
C CYS A 60 10.51 -24.29 16.27
N GLY A 61 11.06 -23.07 16.21
CA GLY A 61 12.51 -22.83 16.12
C GLY A 61 13.14 -23.23 14.77
N LYS A 62 12.34 -23.42 13.72
CA LYS A 62 12.84 -23.75 12.37
C LYS A 62 13.42 -22.55 11.62
N ILE A 63 13.03 -21.34 12.04
CA ILE A 63 13.53 -20.07 11.49
C ILE A 63 14.07 -19.24 12.65
N ALA A 64 15.27 -18.67 12.50
CA ALA A 64 15.89 -17.83 13.52
C ALA A 64 15.24 -16.44 13.61
N PHE A 65 14.69 -15.93 12.51
CA PHE A 65 14.10 -14.61 12.41
C PHE A 65 12.63 -14.68 11.99
N ASP A 66 11.78 -13.91 12.65
CA ASP A 66 10.38 -13.81 12.26
C ASP A 66 10.23 -12.88 11.05
N VAL A 67 9.98 -13.45 9.87
CA VAL A 67 9.79 -12.71 8.61
C VAL A 67 8.34 -12.30 8.36
N ARG A 68 7.39 -12.64 9.25
CA ARG A 68 5.98 -12.25 9.11
C ARG A 68 5.76 -10.74 9.12
N PRO A 69 6.53 -9.89 9.82
CA PRO A 69 6.38 -8.44 9.74
C PRO A 69 6.57 -7.86 8.33
N SER A 70 7.42 -8.49 7.51
CA SER A 70 7.70 -8.07 6.12
C SER A 70 6.64 -8.55 5.11
N ILE A 71 5.61 -9.28 5.56
CA ILE A 71 4.50 -9.77 4.72
C ILE A 71 3.23 -9.02 5.10
N CYS A 72 2.61 -8.33 4.14
CA CYS A 72 1.36 -7.62 4.36
C CYS A 72 0.29 -8.56 4.95
N PRO A 73 -0.28 -8.28 6.13
CA PRO A 73 -1.37 -9.08 6.67
C PRO A 73 -2.69 -8.74 5.97
N VAL A 74 -3.57 -9.73 5.86
CA VAL A 74 -4.98 -9.49 5.57
C VAL A 74 -5.76 -9.41 6.87
N LEU A 75 -6.51 -8.33 7.07
CA LEU A 75 -7.24 -8.04 8.30
C LEU A 75 -8.65 -8.64 8.27
N ALA A 76 -9.30 -8.53 7.11
CA ALA A 76 -10.61 -9.11 6.84
C ALA A 76 -10.76 -9.35 5.34
N ALA A 77 -11.70 -10.24 4.98
CA ALA A 77 -12.14 -10.41 3.61
C ALA A 77 -13.67 -10.47 3.59
N THR A 78 -14.27 -9.86 2.57
CA THR A 78 -15.68 -10.05 2.23
C THR A 78 -15.78 -10.58 0.81
N CYS A 79 -16.78 -11.41 0.56
CA CYS A 79 -17.05 -11.96 -0.75
C CYS A 79 -18.52 -11.77 -1.06
N SER A 80 -18.82 -11.25 -2.25
CA SER A 80 -20.13 -11.37 -2.86
C SER A 80 -20.03 -12.47 -3.92
N PRO A 81 -20.76 -13.59 -3.76
CA PRO A 81 -20.76 -14.68 -4.74
C PRO A 81 -20.99 -14.15 -6.15
N TYR A 82 -20.15 -14.58 -7.10
CA TYR A 82 -20.18 -14.18 -8.51
C TYR A 82 -19.96 -12.69 -8.83
N VAL A 83 -19.65 -11.84 -7.85
CA VAL A 83 -19.48 -10.39 -8.09
C VAL A 83 -18.08 -9.92 -7.75
N TYR A 84 -17.66 -10.08 -6.49
CA TYR A 84 -16.35 -9.58 -6.07
C TYR A 84 -15.83 -10.24 -4.80
N THR A 85 -14.51 -10.19 -4.66
CA THR A 85 -13.81 -10.39 -3.39
C THR A 85 -13.18 -9.06 -2.97
N SER A 86 -13.35 -8.68 -1.71
CA SER A 86 -12.67 -7.51 -1.14
C SER A 86 -11.78 -7.91 0.03
N LEU A 87 -10.57 -7.37 0.07
CA LEU A 87 -9.58 -7.62 1.12
C LEU A 87 -9.27 -6.31 1.85
N LEU A 88 -9.46 -6.29 3.16
CA LEU A 88 -9.06 -5.19 4.01
C LEU A 88 -7.61 -5.41 4.48
N ILE A 89 -6.72 -4.50 4.13
CA ILE A 89 -5.29 -4.56 4.46
C ILE A 89 -4.80 -3.24 5.08
N PRO A 90 -3.66 -3.23 5.80
CA PRO A 90 -3.05 -1.98 6.27
C PRO A 90 -2.70 -1.03 5.12
N TYR A 91 -2.78 0.27 5.40
CA TYR A 91 -2.28 1.30 4.50
C TYR A 91 -0.78 1.49 4.69
N TYR A 92 -0.04 1.44 3.59
CA TYR A 92 1.39 1.75 3.52
C TYR A 92 1.59 2.89 2.52
N ALA A 93 1.97 4.06 3.04
CA ALA A 93 2.00 5.31 2.27
C ALA A 93 3.06 5.30 1.16
N VAL A 94 4.21 4.67 1.41
CA VAL A 94 5.38 4.74 0.54
C VAL A 94 5.57 3.41 -0.20
N GLY A 95 5.60 3.46 -1.53
CA GLY A 95 6.00 2.33 -2.38
C GLY A 95 7.50 2.34 -2.60
N LEU A 96 8.12 1.16 -2.64
CA LEU A 96 9.58 1.04 -2.83
C LEU A 96 10.00 1.56 -4.20
N LEU A 97 9.27 1.23 -5.28
CA LEU A 97 9.55 1.76 -6.61
C LEU A 97 9.50 3.30 -6.66
N ASP A 98 8.47 3.89 -6.04
CA ASP A 98 8.34 5.35 -5.97
C ASP A 98 9.55 5.94 -5.25
N TRP A 99 9.95 5.36 -4.13
CA TRP A 99 11.11 5.80 -3.35
C TRP A 99 12.44 5.72 -4.13
N ILE A 100 12.69 4.61 -4.82
CA ILE A 100 13.87 4.44 -5.69
C ILE A 100 13.88 5.48 -6.82
N ASN A 101 12.73 5.71 -7.47
CA ASN A 101 12.62 6.69 -8.55
C ASN A 101 12.84 8.13 -8.07
N TYR A 102 12.47 8.45 -6.81
CA TYR A 102 12.78 9.74 -6.23
C TYR A 102 14.28 9.94 -6.04
N SER A 103 15.00 8.97 -5.45
CA SER A 103 16.47 9.05 -5.29
C SER A 103 17.16 9.19 -6.64
N ALA A 104 16.81 8.36 -7.62
CA ALA A 104 17.40 8.42 -8.96
C ALA A 104 17.20 9.79 -9.66
N ASN A 105 16.02 10.40 -9.51
CA ASN A 105 15.74 11.71 -10.12
C ASN A 105 16.38 12.89 -9.36
N GLY A 106 16.58 12.76 -8.05
CA GLY A 106 17.28 13.76 -7.22
C GLY A 106 18.75 13.93 -7.62
N TYR A 107 19.43 12.83 -7.97
CA TYR A 107 20.82 12.86 -8.43
C TYR A 107 20.99 13.36 -9.88
N CYS A 108 19.96 13.26 -10.72
CA CYS A 108 20.05 13.63 -12.13
C CYS A 108 19.63 15.07 -12.45
N GLY A 109 19.25 15.89 -11.47
CA GLY A 109 18.89 17.30 -11.68
C GLY A 109 17.76 17.52 -12.69
N ARG A 110 16.96 16.49 -13.01
CA ARG A 110 15.88 16.58 -13.98
C ARG A 110 14.59 17.01 -13.28
N PRO A 111 14.02 18.18 -13.61
CA PRO A 111 12.68 18.51 -13.16
C PRO A 111 11.71 17.51 -13.78
N SER A 112 11.07 16.68 -12.94
CA SER A 112 10.08 15.73 -13.38
C SER A 112 8.83 16.50 -13.85
N THR A 113 8.60 16.53 -15.16
CA THR A 113 7.42 17.14 -15.80
C THR A 113 6.19 16.23 -15.77
N ALA A 114 6.23 15.11 -15.04
CA ALA A 114 5.07 14.25 -14.88
C ALA A 114 4.04 14.93 -13.96
N PRO A 115 2.77 15.06 -14.38
CA PRO A 115 1.73 15.63 -13.52
C PRO A 115 1.61 14.75 -12.28
N ALA A 116 1.97 15.33 -11.13
CA ALA A 116 1.78 14.73 -9.82
C ALA A 116 0.29 14.44 -9.66
N ARG A 117 -0.11 13.17 -9.85
CA ARG A 117 -1.43 12.70 -9.42
C ARG A 117 -1.55 13.04 -7.94
N ASN A 118 -2.52 13.88 -7.59
CA ASN A 118 -2.90 14.26 -6.23
C ASN A 118 -2.69 13.12 -5.24
N ARG A 119 -1.54 13.12 -4.57
CA ARG A 119 -1.23 12.29 -3.41
C ARG A 119 -1.03 13.27 -2.26
N HIS A 120 -1.57 12.91 -1.09
CA HIS A 120 -1.41 13.56 0.22
C HIS A 120 -0.04 14.26 0.37
N PRO A 121 0.08 15.35 1.17
CA PRO A 121 1.27 16.19 1.22
C PRO A 121 2.50 15.33 1.36
N GLN A 122 3.23 15.23 0.24
CA GLN A 122 4.43 14.42 0.12
C GLN A 122 5.46 15.07 1.02
N ARG A 123 5.67 14.48 2.21
CA ARG A 123 6.84 14.80 3.01
C ARG A 123 8.04 14.54 2.09
N PRO A 124 8.93 15.54 1.86
CA PRO A 124 10.06 15.34 0.98
C PRO A 124 10.84 14.11 1.44
N PRO A 125 11.22 13.20 0.53
CA PRO A 125 11.99 12.03 0.91
C PRO A 125 13.28 12.46 1.60
N LEU A 126 13.71 11.70 2.60
CA LEU A 126 14.98 11.92 3.28
C LEU A 126 16.10 11.87 2.22
N VAL A 127 16.85 12.96 2.11
CA VAL A 127 18.07 12.99 1.30
C VAL A 127 19.11 12.25 2.11
N LEU A 128 19.44 11.03 1.67
CA LEU A 128 20.42 10.19 2.32
C LEU A 128 21.80 10.47 1.74
N GLU A 129 22.83 10.42 2.57
CA GLU A 129 24.21 10.39 2.08
C GLU A 129 24.48 9.05 1.37
N LYS A 130 25.46 9.03 0.46
CA LYS A 130 25.78 7.83 -0.34
C LYS A 130 26.02 6.58 0.52
N PHE A 131 26.70 6.73 1.65
CA PHE A 131 26.95 5.60 2.56
C PHE A 131 25.65 5.10 3.22
N GLU A 132 24.70 5.99 3.50
CA GLU A 132 23.38 5.65 4.05
C GLU A 132 22.53 4.93 3.01
N GLU A 133 22.61 5.34 1.75
CA GLU A 133 21.95 4.66 0.64
C GLU A 133 22.48 3.23 0.44
N GLU A 134 23.80 3.05 0.50
CA GLU A 134 24.44 1.73 0.43
C GLU A 134 24.04 0.84 1.61
N ALA A 135 24.04 1.38 2.83
CA ALA A 135 23.62 0.67 4.03
C ALA A 135 22.14 0.28 3.99
N LEU A 136 21.26 1.18 3.56
CA LEU A 136 19.83 0.91 3.41
C LEU A 136 19.56 -0.11 2.31
N SER A 137 20.29 -0.03 1.19
CA SER A 137 20.20 -1.02 0.12
C SER A 137 20.61 -2.42 0.60
N ALA A 138 21.70 -2.51 1.37
CA ALA A 138 22.13 -3.76 1.98
C ALA A 138 21.07 -4.30 2.96
N TYR A 139 20.51 -3.46 3.82
CA TYR A 139 19.44 -3.82 4.75
C TYR A 139 18.21 -4.40 4.02
N LEU A 140 17.71 -3.69 2.99
CA LEU A 140 16.56 -4.14 2.20
C LEU A 140 16.86 -5.45 1.47
N ALA A 141 18.09 -5.64 0.98
CA ALA A 141 18.52 -6.89 0.35
C ALA A 141 18.51 -8.05 1.36
N PHE A 142 19.02 -7.86 2.58
CA PHE A 142 18.97 -8.88 3.62
C PHE A 142 17.54 -9.23 4.04
N GLU A 143 16.67 -8.24 4.23
CA GLU A 143 15.25 -8.48 4.50
C GLU A 143 14.59 -9.29 3.38
N LEU A 144 14.87 -8.96 2.12
CA LEU A 144 14.33 -9.68 0.97
C LEU A 144 14.84 -11.12 0.90
N LEU A 145 16.12 -11.36 1.18
CA LEU A 145 16.70 -12.71 1.21
C LEU A 145 16.05 -13.57 2.29
N TRP A 146 15.88 -13.05 3.51
CA TRP A 146 15.19 -13.77 4.58
C TRP A 146 13.72 -14.01 4.25
N LEU A 147 13.03 -13.02 3.67
CA LEU A 147 11.66 -13.18 3.21
C LEU A 147 11.54 -14.32 2.20
N VAL A 148 12.42 -14.36 1.19
CA VAL A 148 12.41 -15.40 0.15
C VAL A 148 12.73 -16.78 0.72
N GLU A 149 13.72 -16.89 1.62
CA GLU A 149 14.00 -18.16 2.32
C GLU A 149 12.77 -18.61 3.11
N GLY A 150 12.17 -17.70 3.88
CA GLY A 150 10.93 -17.94 4.63
C GLY A 150 9.81 -18.50 3.74
N LEU A 151 9.52 -17.81 2.64
CA LEU A 151 8.47 -18.21 1.69
C LEU A 151 8.75 -19.59 1.09
N HIS A 152 9.95 -19.82 0.59
CA HIS A 152 10.26 -21.04 -0.16
C HIS A 152 10.42 -22.25 0.77
N LYS A 153 11.25 -22.14 1.81
CA LYS A 153 11.65 -23.27 2.64
C LYS A 153 10.65 -23.59 3.74
N HIS A 154 9.95 -22.57 4.26
CA HIS A 154 9.12 -22.73 5.46
C HIS A 154 7.62 -22.56 5.18
N ALA A 155 7.24 -21.69 4.25
CA ALA A 155 5.86 -21.60 3.78
C ALA A 155 5.56 -22.55 2.61
N GLY A 156 6.58 -22.95 1.83
CA GLY A 156 6.39 -23.76 0.63
C GLY A 156 5.58 -23.02 -0.45
N ILE A 157 5.79 -21.70 -0.57
CA ILE A 157 5.03 -20.82 -1.46
C ILE A 157 5.99 -19.99 -2.31
N ILE A 158 5.71 -19.89 -3.60
CA ILE A 158 6.42 -19.04 -4.55
C ILE A 158 5.58 -17.79 -4.80
N HIS A 159 6.13 -16.60 -4.58
CA HIS A 159 5.40 -15.34 -4.84
C HIS A 159 5.16 -15.12 -6.35
N GLY A 160 6.15 -15.45 -7.19
CA GLY A 160 6.04 -15.38 -8.65
C GLY A 160 6.08 -13.99 -9.28
N ASP A 161 6.13 -12.91 -8.49
CA ASP A 161 6.12 -11.52 -8.98
C ASP A 161 6.89 -10.59 -8.03
N ILE A 162 8.10 -10.98 -7.65
CA ILE A 162 8.98 -10.17 -6.79
C ILE A 162 9.59 -9.06 -7.64
N LYS A 163 9.13 -7.82 -7.43
CA LYS A 163 9.60 -6.60 -8.10
C LYS A 163 9.28 -5.34 -7.27
N PRO A 164 9.99 -4.21 -7.47
CA PRO A 164 9.92 -3.06 -6.57
C PRO A 164 8.51 -2.45 -6.36
N ASP A 165 7.61 -2.54 -7.34
CA ASP A 165 6.24 -2.03 -7.24
C ASP A 165 5.34 -2.85 -6.29
N ASN A 166 5.69 -4.11 -6.03
CA ASN A 166 4.99 -4.97 -5.08
C ASN A 166 5.49 -4.80 -3.63
N PHE A 167 6.51 -3.98 -3.39
CA PHE A 167 7.01 -3.67 -2.05
C PHE A 167 6.52 -2.31 -1.55
N ARG A 168 6.13 -2.28 -0.28
CA ARG A 168 5.74 -1.07 0.44
C ARG A 168 6.60 -0.89 1.68
N ILE A 169 6.96 0.35 1.95
CA ILE A 169 7.73 0.73 3.14
C ILE A 169 6.75 1.03 4.27
N SER A 170 6.94 0.35 5.40
CA SER A 170 6.21 0.64 6.62
C SER A 170 6.64 2.00 7.16
N GLY A 171 5.67 2.87 7.49
CA GLY A 171 5.94 4.14 8.19
C GLY A 171 6.47 3.97 9.62
N ARG A 172 6.65 2.73 10.08
CA ARG A 172 7.40 2.37 11.29
C ARG A 172 8.87 2.09 10.97
N PHE A 173 9.48 2.87 10.08
CA PHE A 173 10.92 3.01 10.11
C PHE A 173 11.28 3.73 11.44
N PRO A 174 12.23 3.22 12.23
CA PRO A 174 12.67 3.90 13.44
C PRO A 174 13.19 5.31 13.15
#